data_AF-A0A0H5Q1F6-F1
#
_entry.id   AF-A0A0H5Q1F6-F1
#
_cell.length_a   1.000
_cell.length_b   1.000
_cell.length_c   1.000
_cell.angle_alpha   90.00
_cell.angle_beta   90.00
_cell.angle_gamma   90.00
#
_symmetry.space_group_name_H-M   'P 1'
#
loop_
_entity.id
_entity.type
_entity.pdbx_description
1 polymer ?
#
loop_
_entity_poly.entity_id
_entity_poly.type
_entity_poly.pdbx_seq_one_letter_code
_entity_poly.pdbx_strand_id
1 'polypeptide(L)'
;MPRIQQTSDVIEYDGTTGEVTKETHAKTINWGAEPDYVKLYLQDVLYLSDMPTQYSATLLALLKRTTYAGDENGMCIVLAPLIRDQICAEVGFQKRQSLSNVLQKLVKGEILYHVGRGVYRLNPYLFGRGTWSDIAKIRMEVSYVPGQGRTFQTTIEQAMTQAKNAASKTEEKEPLEGQMVLEEGKSA
;
A
#
# COMPACT_ATOMS: atom_id res chain seq x y z
N MET A 1 -3.18 -9.76 -8.93
CA MET A 1 -2.64 -8.43 -9.24
C MET A 1 -3.78 -7.43 -9.31
N PRO A 2 -3.67 -6.23 -8.72
CA PRO A 2 -4.70 -5.21 -8.85
C PRO A 2 -4.89 -4.85 -10.33
N ARG A 3 -6.15 -4.81 -10.79
CA ARG A 3 -6.54 -4.46 -12.16
C ARG A 3 -7.21 -3.10 -12.12
N ILE A 4 -6.75 -2.15 -12.93
CA ILE A 4 -7.44 -0.86 -13.09
C ILE A 4 -8.69 -1.13 -13.93
N GLN A 5 -9.88 -0.88 -13.39
CA GLN A 5 -11.15 -1.17 -14.08
C GLN A 5 -11.96 0.08 -14.45
N GLN A 6 -11.61 1.27 -13.94
CA GLN A 6 -12.37 2.47 -14.25
C GLN A 6 -11.54 3.75 -14.09
N THR A 7 -11.55 4.56 -15.14
CA THR A 7 -11.14 5.98 -15.12
C THR A 7 -12.43 6.77 -15.31
N SER A 8 -12.80 7.62 -14.35
CA SER A 8 -13.93 8.53 -14.52
C SER A 8 -13.41 9.97 -14.51
N ASP A 9 -13.63 10.66 -15.62
CA ASP A 9 -13.28 12.07 -15.76
C ASP A 9 -14.46 12.91 -15.23
N VAL A 10 -14.25 13.63 -14.13
CA VAL A 10 -15.21 14.63 -13.64
C VAL A 10 -14.65 16.00 -13.99
N ILE A 11 -15.27 16.65 -14.97
CA ILE A 11 -14.94 18.01 -15.38
C ILE A 11 -15.94 18.94 -14.69
N GLU A 12 -15.44 19.79 -13.78
CA GLU A 12 -16.23 20.87 -13.17
C GLU A 12 -15.91 22.17 -13.92
N TYR A 13 -16.95 22.85 -14.41
CA TYR A 13 -16.83 24.06 -15.23
C TYR A 13 -17.21 25.30 -14.41
N ASP A 14 -16.41 26.37 -14.50
CA ASP A 14 -16.85 27.71 -14.06
C ASP A 14 -17.76 28.32 -15.14
N GLY A 15 -18.99 28.66 -14.76
CA GLY A 15 -20.06 29.12 -15.65
C GLY A 15 -19.86 30.51 -16.27
N THR A 16 -18.75 31.20 -16.00
CA THR A 16 -18.49 32.56 -16.51
C THR A 16 -17.31 32.67 -17.48
N THR A 17 -16.31 31.79 -17.39
CA THR A 17 -15.07 31.89 -18.20
C THR A 17 -14.81 30.66 -19.08
N GLY A 18 -15.50 29.54 -18.85
CA GLY A 18 -15.26 28.30 -19.60
C GLY A 18 -13.88 27.67 -19.35
N GLU A 19 -13.11 28.16 -18.37
CA GLU A 19 -11.83 27.57 -18.00
C GLU A 19 -12.03 26.34 -17.10
N VAL A 20 -11.34 25.25 -17.46
CA VAL A 20 -11.28 24.01 -16.69
C VAL A 20 -10.45 24.26 -15.43
N THR A 21 -11.11 24.39 -14.28
CA THR A 21 -10.44 24.82 -13.04
C THR A 21 -9.86 23.65 -12.23
N LYS A 22 -10.24 22.39 -12.52
CA LYS A 22 -9.69 21.22 -11.81
C LYS A 22 -9.90 19.90 -12.56
N GLU A 23 -8.81 19.28 -12.99
CA GLU A 23 -8.80 17.91 -13.48
C GLU A 23 -8.41 16.97 -12.31
N THR A 24 -9.39 16.29 -11.72
CA THR A 24 -9.12 15.32 -10.64
C THR A 24 -9.18 13.91 -11.21
N HIS A 25 -8.02 13.34 -11.52
CA HIS A 25 -7.90 11.92 -11.88
C HIS A 25 -8.18 11.04 -10.65
N ALA A 26 -9.45 10.75 -10.37
CA ALA A 26 -9.84 9.75 -9.38
C ALA A 26 -9.58 8.35 -9.95
N LYS A 27 -8.33 7.89 -9.86
CA LYS A 27 -7.96 6.53 -10.27
C LYS A 27 -8.48 5.54 -9.23
N THR A 28 -9.63 4.95 -9.47
CA THR A 28 -10.17 3.88 -8.62
C THR A 28 -9.36 2.60 -8.86
N ILE A 29 -8.33 2.38 -8.04
CA ILE A 29 -7.56 1.14 -8.04
C ILE A 29 -8.42 0.04 -7.43
N ASN A 30 -8.78 -0.98 -8.21
CA ASN A 30 -9.41 -2.19 -7.67
C ASN A 30 -8.34 -3.08 -7.05
N TRP A 31 -8.36 -3.20 -5.72
CA TRP A 31 -7.42 -3.99 -4.92
C TRP A 31 -7.69 -5.50 -4.94
N GLY A 32 -8.71 -5.93 -5.69
CA GLY A 32 -9.16 -7.31 -5.75
C GLY A 32 -9.99 -7.70 -4.52
N ALA A 33 -10.48 -8.94 -4.53
CA ALA A 33 -11.15 -9.53 -3.37
C ALA A 33 -10.13 -9.88 -2.28
N GLU A 34 -10.58 -9.86 -1.03
CA GLU A 34 -9.80 -10.37 0.10
C GLU A 34 -9.51 -11.87 -0.14
N PRO A 35 -8.25 -12.32 0.01
CA PRO A 35 -7.91 -13.73 -0.09
C PRO A 35 -8.65 -14.56 0.96
N ASP A 36 -8.84 -15.84 0.68
CA ASP A 36 -9.36 -16.78 1.68
C ASP A 36 -8.48 -16.77 2.93
N TYR A 37 -9.13 -16.69 4.09
CA TYR A 37 -8.45 -16.66 5.38
C TYR A 37 -9.05 -17.68 6.32
N VAL A 38 -8.21 -18.11 7.26
CA VAL A 38 -8.59 -18.94 8.40
C VAL A 38 -8.30 -18.16 9.67
N LYS A 39 -9.16 -18.32 10.67
CA LYS A 39 -8.93 -17.73 11.99
C LYS A 39 -7.78 -18.44 12.68
N LEU A 40 -6.78 -17.67 13.11
CA LEU A 40 -5.66 -18.15 13.92
C LEU A 40 -5.70 -17.53 15.31
N TYR A 41 -5.26 -18.27 16.32
CA TYR A 41 -5.09 -17.73 17.67
C TYR A 41 -3.71 -17.11 17.84
N LEU A 42 -3.61 -16.08 18.70
CA LEU A 42 -2.35 -15.34 18.89
C LEU A 42 -1.19 -16.22 19.40
N GLN A 43 -1.50 -17.28 20.14
CA GLN A 43 -0.50 -18.24 20.59
C GLN A 43 0.14 -18.96 19.40
N ASP A 44 -0.67 -19.34 18.41
CA ASP A 44 -0.21 -20.03 17.20
C ASP A 44 0.57 -19.09 16.28
N VAL A 45 0.16 -17.82 16.16
CA VAL A 45 0.90 -16.81 15.37
C VAL A 45 2.32 -16.67 15.90
N LEU A 46 2.50 -16.59 17.22
CA LEU A 46 3.83 -16.52 17.82
C LEU A 46 4.64 -17.80 17.60
N TYR A 47 4.00 -18.96 17.69
CA TYR A 47 4.65 -20.24 17.41
C TYR A 47 5.16 -20.32 15.97
N LEU A 48 4.35 -19.90 14.99
CA LEU A 48 4.73 -19.89 13.57
C LEU A 48 5.86 -18.92 13.25
N SER A 49 6.01 -17.85 14.04
CA SER A 49 7.09 -16.88 13.91
C SER A 49 8.32 -17.18 14.77
N ASP A 50 8.45 -18.39 15.32
CA ASP A 50 9.53 -18.81 16.23
C ASP A 50 9.70 -17.86 17.43
N MET A 51 8.57 -17.33 17.92
CA MET A 51 8.51 -16.39 19.03
C MET A 51 8.01 -17.07 20.31
N PRO A 52 8.60 -16.76 21.47
CA PRO A 52 8.11 -17.26 22.75
C PRO A 52 6.63 -16.93 23.00
N THR A 53 5.83 -17.97 23.27
CA THR A 53 4.38 -17.86 23.51
C THR A 53 4.02 -16.99 24.72
N GLN A 54 4.95 -16.82 25.66
CA GLN A 54 4.85 -15.88 26.79
C GLN A 54 4.60 -14.43 26.37
N TYR A 55 4.94 -14.06 25.13
CA TYR A 55 4.68 -12.70 24.61
C TYR A 55 3.25 -12.49 24.13
N SER A 56 2.40 -13.52 24.13
CA SER A 56 1.00 -13.45 23.68
C SER A 56 0.19 -12.38 24.43
N ALA A 57 0.37 -12.27 25.75
CA ALA A 57 -0.29 -11.24 26.56
C ALA A 57 0.16 -9.82 26.17
N THR A 58 1.46 -9.63 25.92
CA THR A 58 2.00 -8.34 25.46
C THR A 58 1.50 -8.01 24.06
N LEU A 59 1.51 -8.97 23.14
CA LEU A 59 1.01 -8.79 21.79
C LEU A 59 -0.48 -8.42 21.80
N LEU A 60 -1.30 -9.10 22.61
CA LEU A 60 -2.71 -8.78 22.75
C LEU A 60 -2.91 -7.34 23.29
N ALA A 61 -2.15 -6.94 24.30
CA ALA A 61 -2.20 -5.57 24.82
C ALA A 61 -1.84 -4.53 23.73
N LEU A 62 -0.88 -4.83 22.86
CA LEU A 62 -0.52 -4.00 21.72
C LEU A 62 -1.64 -3.93 20.66
N LEU A 63 -2.23 -5.08 20.31
CA LEU A 63 -3.30 -5.17 19.30
C LEU A 63 -4.55 -4.36 19.67
N LYS A 64 -4.92 -4.33 20.96
CA LYS A 64 -6.03 -3.51 21.47
C LYS A 64 -5.86 -2.02 21.14
N ARG A 65 -4.61 -1.55 21.05
CA ARG A 65 -4.22 -0.14 20.89
C ARG A 65 -3.78 0.19 19.46
N THR A 66 -3.97 -0.74 18.52
CA THR A 66 -3.62 -0.51 17.11
C THR A 66 -4.68 0.33 16.41
N THR A 67 -4.24 1.26 15.57
CA THR A 67 -5.08 2.02 14.63
C THR A 67 -5.56 1.15 13.46
N TYR A 68 -6.55 1.64 12.71
CA TYR A 68 -7.07 0.97 11.52
C TYR A 68 -6.13 1.17 10.32
N ALA A 69 -6.16 0.24 9.36
CA ALA A 69 -5.38 0.32 8.13
C ALA A 69 -5.66 1.57 7.29
N GLY A 70 -6.88 2.10 7.36
CA GLY A 70 -7.28 3.33 6.67
C GLY A 70 -6.92 4.62 7.41
N ASP A 71 -6.41 4.54 8.64
CA ASP A 71 -5.93 5.73 9.36
C ASP A 71 -4.65 6.26 8.70
N GLU A 72 -4.33 7.55 8.89
CA GLU A 72 -3.16 8.22 8.29
C GLU A 72 -1.84 7.45 8.52
N ASN A 73 -1.71 6.82 9.68
CA ASN A 73 -0.52 6.04 10.07
C ASN A 73 -0.65 4.54 9.77
N GLY A 74 -1.75 4.09 9.15
CA GLY A 74 -2.06 2.68 8.91
C GLY A 74 -2.22 1.87 10.20
N MET A 75 -1.92 0.56 10.17
CA MET A 75 -2.00 -0.32 11.34
C MET A 75 -0.82 -0.14 12.31
N CYS A 76 -0.77 1.01 12.98
CA CYS A 76 0.30 1.40 13.90
C CYS A 76 -0.15 1.42 15.36
N ILE A 77 0.84 1.37 16.24
CA ILE A 77 0.70 1.49 17.69
C ILE A 77 1.65 2.60 18.13
N VAL A 78 1.10 3.62 18.80
CA VAL A 78 1.87 4.73 19.36
C VAL A 78 2.06 4.49 20.86
N LEU A 79 3.30 4.26 21.26
CA LEU A 79 3.70 3.94 22.63
C LEU A 79 4.25 5.18 23.37
N ALA A 80 3.36 6.12 23.65
CA ALA A 80 3.65 7.21 24.58
C ALA A 80 3.97 6.68 26.00
N PRO A 81 4.73 7.42 26.84
CA PRO A 81 5.15 6.94 28.17
C PRO A 81 4.00 6.39 29.03
N LEU A 82 2.87 7.08 29.05
CA LEU A 82 1.67 6.65 29.78
C LEU A 82 1.14 5.29 29.27
N ILE A 83 1.07 5.12 27.95
CA ILE A 83 0.60 3.87 27.34
C ILE A 83 1.54 2.72 27.67
N ARG A 84 2.86 2.98 27.73
CA ARG A 84 3.84 1.97 28.13
C ARG A 84 3.61 1.51 29.58
N ASP A 85 3.29 2.42 30.49
CA ASP A 85 2.96 2.07 31.88
C ASP A 85 1.70 1.22 31.97
N GLN A 86 0.66 1.62 31.25
CA GLN A 86 -0.60 0.88 31.19
C GLN A 86 -0.39 -0.54 30.68
N ILE A 87 0.40 -0.73 29.62
CA ILE A 87 0.74 -2.06 29.10
C ILE A 87 1.56 -2.85 30.12
N CYS A 88 2.53 -2.22 30.79
CA CYS A 88 3.31 -2.91 31.82
C CYS A 88 2.41 -3.39 32.97
N ALA A 89 1.48 -2.55 33.42
CA ALA A 89 0.51 -2.93 34.45
C ALA A 89 -0.44 -4.06 33.99
N GLU A 90 -0.95 -3.98 32.75
CA GLU A 90 -1.84 -4.99 32.16
C GLU A 90 -1.16 -6.37 32.03
N VAL A 91 0.13 -6.39 31.69
CA VAL A 91 0.90 -7.63 31.49
C VAL A 91 1.59 -8.10 32.78
N GLY A 92 1.70 -7.25 33.81
CA GLY A 92 2.38 -7.56 35.07
C GLY A 92 3.89 -7.33 35.06
N PHE A 93 4.40 -6.49 34.16
CA PHE A 93 5.82 -6.12 34.13
C PHE A 93 6.18 -5.10 35.21
N GLN A 94 7.17 -5.43 36.03
CA GLN A 94 7.70 -4.55 37.09
C GLN A 94 8.54 -3.39 36.54
N LYS A 95 9.15 -3.57 35.36
CA LYS A 95 10.05 -2.59 34.74
C LYS A 95 9.67 -2.35 33.30
N ARG A 96 9.62 -1.07 32.87
CA ARG A 96 9.42 -0.66 31.47
C ARG A 96 10.42 -1.30 30.50
N GLN A 97 11.63 -1.60 30.96
CA GLN A 97 12.65 -2.25 30.15
C GLN A 97 12.20 -3.63 29.64
N SER A 98 11.37 -4.34 30.40
CA SER A 98 10.82 -5.65 29.99
C SER A 98 9.99 -5.51 28.73
N LEU A 99 9.10 -4.49 28.69
CA LEU A 99 8.32 -4.18 27.49
C LEU A 99 9.23 -3.80 26.31
N SER A 100 10.25 -2.99 26.54
CA SER A 100 11.24 -2.64 25.49
C SER A 100 11.92 -3.88 24.91
N ASN A 101 12.33 -4.83 25.74
CA ASN A 101 12.98 -6.06 25.31
C ASN A 101 12.02 -6.94 24.49
N VAL A 102 10.75 -7.06 24.93
CA VAL A 102 9.73 -7.80 24.19
C VAL A 102 9.46 -7.16 22.83
N LEU A 103 9.35 -5.84 22.76
CA LEU A 103 9.18 -5.11 21.49
C LEU A 103 10.34 -5.38 20.53
N GLN A 104 11.59 -5.35 21.00
CA GLN A 104 12.75 -5.69 20.15
C GLN A 104 12.68 -7.13 19.62
N LYS A 105 12.22 -8.08 20.45
CA LYS A 105 12.03 -9.46 20.01
C LYS A 105 10.92 -9.57 18.96
N LEU A 106 9.78 -8.91 19.17
CA LEU A 106 8.67 -8.88 18.21
C LEU A 106 9.06 -8.22 16.89
N VAL A 107 9.93 -7.20 16.92
CA VAL A 107 10.50 -6.60 15.71
C VAL A 107 11.45 -7.58 15.00
N LYS A 108 12.31 -8.27 15.75
CA LYS A 108 13.22 -9.28 15.18
C LYS A 108 12.47 -10.45 14.56
N GLY A 109 11.35 -10.87 15.15
CA GLY A 109 10.47 -11.91 14.63
C GLY A 109 9.48 -11.43 13.57
N GLU A 110 9.67 -10.21 13.03
CA GLU A 110 8.84 -9.61 11.96
C GLU A 110 7.33 -9.56 12.26
N ILE A 111 6.96 -9.61 13.54
CA ILE A 111 5.58 -9.37 14.00
C ILE A 111 5.26 -7.88 13.92
N LEU A 112 6.27 -7.05 14.22
CA LEU A 112 6.20 -5.60 14.23
C LEU A 112 7.31 -5.00 13.38
N TYR A 113 7.06 -3.83 12.81
CA TYR A 113 8.07 -3.00 12.17
C TYR A 113 8.24 -1.70 12.94
N HIS A 114 9.48 -1.32 13.23
CA HIS A 114 9.78 -0.04 13.87
C HIS A 114 9.68 1.09 12.84
N VAL A 115 8.72 2.00 13.00
CA VAL A 115 8.48 3.11 12.05
C VAL A 115 9.12 4.40 12.55
N GLY A 116 9.15 4.61 13.86
CA GLY A 116 9.65 5.85 14.44
C GLY A 116 9.70 5.80 15.96
N ARG A 117 9.98 6.93 16.60
CA ARG A 117 10.17 7.02 18.05
C ARG A 117 8.91 6.57 18.80
N GLY A 118 8.94 5.35 19.31
CA GLY A 118 7.81 4.76 20.04
C GLY A 118 6.65 4.37 19.13
N VAL A 119 6.82 4.32 17.80
CA VAL A 119 5.78 3.95 16.85
C VAL A 119 6.14 2.64 16.17
N TYR A 120 5.24 1.67 16.27
CA TYR A 120 5.41 0.33 15.72
C TYR A 120 4.24 -0.01 14.82
N ARG A 121 4.50 -0.51 13.61
CA ARG A 121 3.49 -0.98 12.67
C ARG A 121 3.35 -2.49 12.78
N LEU A 122 2.13 -3.00 12.76
CA LEU A 122 1.89 -4.43 12.65
C LEU A 122 2.30 -4.94 11.27
N ASN A 123 2.75 -6.18 11.20
CA ASN A 123 2.96 -6.83 9.92
C ASN A 123 1.61 -7.08 9.21
N PRO A 124 1.35 -6.44 8.05
CA PRO A 124 0.07 -6.55 7.37
C PRO A 124 -0.17 -7.94 6.75
N TYR A 125 0.84 -8.80 6.68
CA TYR A 125 0.72 -10.19 6.25
C TYR A 125 0.23 -11.12 7.37
N LEU A 126 0.42 -10.71 8.64
CA LEU A 126 -0.02 -11.47 9.81
C LEU A 126 -1.32 -10.90 10.41
N PHE A 127 -1.52 -9.58 10.31
CA PHE A 127 -2.64 -8.89 10.91
C PHE A 127 -3.41 -8.06 9.88
N GLY A 128 -4.73 -8.01 10.04
CA GLY A 128 -5.62 -7.16 9.27
C GLY A 128 -6.63 -6.49 10.19
N ARG A 129 -6.61 -5.15 10.24
CA ARG A 129 -7.59 -4.34 10.98
C ARG A 129 -8.08 -3.21 10.08
N GLY A 130 -9.28 -3.36 9.53
CA GLY A 130 -9.87 -2.41 8.58
C GLY A 130 -10.30 -3.08 7.30
N THR A 131 -10.47 -2.29 6.24
CA THR A 131 -10.89 -2.82 4.94
C THR A 131 -9.74 -3.52 4.21
N TRP A 132 -10.06 -4.52 3.40
CA TRP A 132 -9.06 -5.22 2.58
C TRP A 132 -8.30 -4.27 1.66
N SER A 133 -8.98 -3.29 1.04
CA SER A 133 -8.32 -2.31 0.17
C SER A 133 -7.21 -1.54 0.87
N ASP A 134 -7.40 -1.18 2.14
CA ASP A 134 -6.39 -0.43 2.90
C ASP A 134 -5.26 -1.36 3.37
N ILE A 135 -5.59 -2.58 3.79
CA ILE A 135 -4.58 -3.59 4.14
C ILE A 135 -3.71 -3.93 2.92
N ALA A 136 -4.31 -4.06 1.74
CA ALA A 136 -3.61 -4.34 0.49
C ALA A 136 -2.66 -3.20 0.08
N LYS A 137 -3.04 -1.93 0.31
CA LYS A 137 -2.14 -0.77 0.15
C LYS A 137 -0.92 -0.89 1.06
N ILE A 138 -1.13 -1.16 2.36
CA ILE A 138 -0.03 -1.30 3.32
C ILE A 138 0.90 -2.47 2.93
N ARG A 139 0.35 -3.61 2.48
CA ARG A 139 1.16 -4.74 1.99
C ARG A 139 2.05 -4.35 0.81
N MET A 140 1.54 -3.53 -0.10
CA MET A 140 2.29 -3.01 -1.23
C MET A 140 3.45 -2.10 -0.78
N GLU A 141 3.21 -1.20 0.18
CA GLU A 141 4.26 -0.35 0.75
C GLU A 141 5.37 -1.16 1.44
N VAL A 142 4.99 -2.18 2.22
CA VAL A 142 5.95 -3.05 2.93
C VAL A 142 6.81 -3.85 1.95
N SER A 143 6.25 -4.29 0.82
CA SER A 143 7.02 -4.99 -0.21
C SER A 143 8.03 -4.11 -0.95
N TYR A 144 7.95 -2.78 -0.78
CA TYR A 144 8.69 -1.81 -1.58
C TYR A 144 9.87 -1.15 -0.86
N VAL A 145 10.21 -1.55 0.38
CA VAL A 145 11.29 -0.90 1.17
C VAL A 145 12.58 -0.77 0.33
N PRO A 146 13.01 0.47 -0.01
CA PRO A 146 14.17 0.69 -0.88
C PRO A 146 15.43 0.09 -0.25
N GLY A 147 16.04 -0.89 -0.93
CA GLY A 147 17.28 -1.54 -0.49
C GLY A 147 17.17 -3.02 -0.12
N GLN A 148 15.97 -3.56 0.10
CA GLN A 148 15.73 -5.02 0.25
C GLN A 148 14.67 -5.44 -0.75
N GLY A 149 15.10 -5.71 -1.99
CA GLY A 149 14.20 -5.89 -3.12
C GLY A 149 13.13 -6.95 -2.90
N ARG A 150 11.89 -6.63 -3.31
CA ARG A 150 11.24 -7.26 -4.45
C ARG A 150 10.49 -6.22 -5.27
N THR A 151 10.96 -6.08 -6.49
CA THR A 151 10.68 -5.05 -7.50
C THR A 151 9.26 -5.14 -8.06
N PHE A 152 8.46 -4.09 -7.84
CA PHE A 152 7.27 -3.79 -8.67
C PHE A 152 7.40 -2.47 -9.42
N GLN A 153 8.33 -1.59 -9.00
CA GLN A 153 8.52 -0.26 -9.59
C GLN A 153 8.93 -0.35 -11.06
N THR A 154 9.74 -1.35 -11.41
CA THR A 154 10.27 -1.50 -12.76
C THR A 154 9.16 -1.79 -13.77
N THR A 155 8.12 -2.57 -13.44
CA THR A 155 7.13 -2.97 -14.46
C THR A 155 6.12 -1.87 -14.78
N ILE A 156 5.69 -1.07 -13.80
CA ILE A 156 4.73 0.03 -14.06
C ILE A 156 5.45 1.20 -14.73
N GLU A 157 6.67 1.51 -14.31
CA GLU A 157 7.48 2.57 -14.93
C GLU A 157 8.01 2.15 -16.31
N GLN A 158 8.34 0.87 -16.52
CA GLN A 158 8.61 0.32 -17.86
C GLN A 158 7.35 0.24 -18.72
N ALA A 159 6.17 -0.09 -18.18
CA ALA A 159 4.93 -0.07 -18.95
C ALA A 159 4.52 1.35 -19.34
N MET A 160 4.69 2.33 -18.45
CA MET A 160 4.48 3.74 -18.76
C MET A 160 5.51 4.28 -19.76
N THR A 161 6.78 3.88 -19.64
CA THR A 161 7.85 4.26 -20.59
C THR A 161 7.66 3.59 -21.96
N GLN A 162 7.23 2.33 -22.00
CA GLN A 162 6.93 1.60 -23.25
C GLN A 162 5.68 2.16 -23.94
N ALA A 163 4.64 2.55 -23.19
CA ALA A 163 3.47 3.22 -23.75
C ALA A 163 3.81 4.60 -24.33
N LYS A 164 4.67 5.37 -23.66
CA LYS A 164 5.18 6.66 -24.17
C LYS A 164 6.05 6.50 -25.41
N ASN A 165 6.94 5.51 -25.43
CA ASN A 165 7.81 5.24 -26.58
C ASN A 165 7.07 4.61 -27.78
N ALA A 166 5.93 3.95 -27.56
CA ALA A 166 5.05 3.47 -28.63
C ALA A 166 4.22 4.62 -29.24
N ALA A 167 3.79 5.57 -28.42
CA ALA A 167 3.12 6.79 -28.90
C ALA A 167 4.07 7.65 -29.75
N SER A 168 5.31 7.86 -29.31
CA SER A 168 6.29 8.69 -30.05
C SER A 168 6.78 8.06 -31.37
N LYS A 169 6.75 6.73 -31.50
CA LYS A 169 7.11 6.03 -32.75
C LYS A 169 6.01 6.01 -33.80
N THR A 170 4.77 6.35 -33.42
CA THR A 170 3.64 6.38 -34.34
C THR A 170 3.55 7.74 -35.04
N GLU A 171 4.05 8.82 -34.41
CA GLU A 171 4.07 10.17 -34.97
C GLU A 171 5.20 10.43 -36.00
N GLU A 172 6.28 9.64 -36.00
CA GLU A 172 7.39 9.78 -36.97
C GLU A 172 7.19 9.02 -38.30
N LYS A 173 6.03 8.39 -38.52
CA LYS A 173 5.73 7.61 -39.76
C LYS A 173 4.57 8.14 -40.60
N GLU A 174 4.31 9.44 -40.58
CA GLU A 174 3.64 10.09 -41.72
C GLU A 174 4.70 10.62 -42.70
N PRO A 175 4.93 9.99 -43.87
CA PRO A 175 5.58 10.69 -44.95
C PRO A 175 4.58 11.66 -45.58
N LEU A 176 4.86 12.95 -45.39
CA LEU A 176 4.49 14.00 -46.34
C LEU A 176 5.07 13.61 -47.71
N GLU A 177 4.20 13.25 -48.67
CA GLU A 177 4.38 13.60 -50.07
C GLU A 177 3.07 13.41 -50.84
N GLY A 178 2.45 14.55 -51.18
CA GLY A 178 1.42 14.57 -52.20
C GLY A 178 2.06 14.35 -53.57
N GLN A 179 1.43 13.49 -54.38
CA GLN A 179 1.39 13.70 -55.82
C GLN A 179 -0.05 13.49 -56.30
N MET A 180 -0.63 14.60 -56.75
CA MET A 180 -1.75 14.62 -57.68
C MET A 180 -1.36 13.83 -58.92
N VAL A 181 -2.14 12.82 -59.28
CA VAL A 181 -2.23 12.34 -60.66
C VAL A 181 -3.67 12.53 -61.09
N LEU A 182 -3.87 13.49 -61.99
CA LEU A 182 -5.10 13.67 -62.75
C LEU A 182 -5.27 12.44 -63.65
N GLU A 183 -6.31 11.64 -63.43
CA GLU A 183 -6.75 10.68 -64.43
C GLU A 183 -7.44 11.43 -65.58
N GLU A 184 -6.80 11.42 -66.76
CA GLU A 184 -7.48 11.76 -67.99
C GLU A 184 -8.52 10.68 -68.31
N GLY A 185 -9.78 11.10 -68.37
CA GLY A 185 -10.89 10.30 -68.84
C GLY A 185 -10.72 9.89 -70.30
N LYS A 186 -10.90 8.60 -70.57
CA LYS A 186 -11.05 8.06 -71.91
C LYS A 186 -12.54 7.90 -72.19
N SER A 187 -13.09 8.67 -73.13
CA SER A 187 -14.37 8.34 -73.77
C SER A 187 -14.39 8.86 -75.21
N ALA A 188 -14.54 7.90 -76.13
CA ALA A 188 -14.98 7.96 -77.53
C ALA A 188 -14.27 8.90 -78.52
#